data_AF-A0A485KI65-F1
#
_entry.id   AF-A0A485KI65-F1
#
_cell.length_a   1.000
_cell.length_b   1.000
_cell.length_c   1.000
_cell.angle_alpha   90.00
_cell.angle_beta   90.00
_cell.angle_gamma   90.00
#
_symmetry.space_group_name_H-M   'P 1'
#
loop_
_entity.id
_entity.type
_entity.pdbx_description
1 polymer ?
#
loop_
_entity_poly.entity_id
_entity_poly.type
_entity_poly.pdbx_seq_one_letter_code
_entity_poly.pdbx_strand_id
1 'polypeptide(L)'
;MSRDDVLAQVSQRTLWLPYNTGDIQPGTVLDDSCEANAQGPLNRFARQQNYVAHLTSAFPGKPIKTINVDGCKHDAACFYHNSAVQALILQT
;
A
#
# COMPACT_ATOMS: atom_id res chain seq x y z
N MET A 1 -3.82 -30.20 -2.09
CA MET A 1 -3.30 -29.14 -1.21
C MET A 1 -4.27 -28.99 -0.06
N SER A 2 -3.81 -29.15 1.18
CA SER A 2 -4.63 -28.93 2.36
C SER A 2 -4.85 -27.43 2.62
N ARG A 3 -5.81 -27.08 3.47
CA ARG A 3 -5.99 -25.69 3.92
C ARG A 3 -4.71 -25.15 4.57
N ASP A 4 -4.01 -25.99 5.32
CA ASP A 4 -2.80 -25.61 6.04
C ASP A 4 -1.64 -25.33 5.08
N ASP A 5 -1.55 -26.09 3.98
CA ASP A 5 -0.58 -25.83 2.90
C ASP A 5 -0.83 -24.47 2.24
N VAL A 6 -2.09 -24.12 1.99
CA VAL A 6 -2.46 -22.81 1.40
C VAL A 6 -2.13 -21.67 2.37
N LEU A 7 -2.44 -21.83 3.66
CA LEU A 7 -2.13 -20.82 4.68
C LEU A 7 -0.62 -20.63 4.85
N ALA A 8 0.15 -21.73 4.87
CA ALA A 8 1.60 -21.67 4.90
C ALA A 8 2.13 -20.93 3.67
N GLN A 9 1.64 -21.25 2.47
CA GLN A 9 2.10 -20.62 1.24
C GLN A 9 1.73 -19.13 1.15
N VAL A 10 0.52 -18.75 1.56
CA VAL A 10 0.06 -17.34 1.54
C VAL A 10 0.77 -16.52 2.62
N SER A 11 1.07 -17.10 3.79
CA SER A 11 1.81 -16.41 4.85
C SER A 11 3.21 -15.96 4.37
N GLN A 12 3.87 -16.75 3.53
CA GLN A 12 5.22 -16.49 3.01
C GLN A 12 5.26 -15.52 1.81
N ARG A 13 4.13 -15.25 1.15
CA ARG A 13 4.11 -14.30 0.02
C ARG A 13 4.45 -12.89 0.48
N THR A 14 5.27 -12.18 -0.29
CA THR A 14 5.52 -10.76 -0.04
C THR A 14 4.27 -9.95 -0.35
N LEU A 15 3.83 -9.13 0.59
CA LEU A 15 2.84 -8.09 0.34
C LEU A 15 3.57 -6.85 -0.19
N TRP A 16 3.32 -6.51 -1.44
CA TRP A 16 3.83 -5.28 -2.05
C TRP A 16 2.81 -4.15 -1.91
N LEU A 17 3.25 -3.03 -1.36
CA LEU A 17 2.45 -1.82 -1.17
C LEU A 17 3.12 -0.68 -1.92
N PRO A 18 2.90 -0.56 -3.25
CA PRO A 18 3.33 0.61 -3.98
C PRO A 18 2.54 1.82 -3.48
N TYR A 19 3.19 2.97 -3.33
CA TYR A 19 2.49 4.19 -2.94
C TYR A 19 3.12 5.43 -3.55
N ASN A 20 2.28 6.44 -3.70
CA ASN A 20 2.61 7.65 -4.41
C ASN A 20 3.06 8.74 -3.45
N THR A 21 4.33 9.14 -3.56
CA THR A 21 4.92 10.18 -2.70
C THR A 21 4.33 11.56 -2.98
N GLY A 22 3.70 11.76 -4.14
CA GLY A 22 3.04 12.99 -4.53
C GLY A 22 1.56 13.08 -4.12
N ASP A 23 0.96 12.03 -3.54
CA ASP A 23 -0.43 12.04 -3.05
C ASP A 23 -0.54 12.69 -1.66
N ILE A 24 0.03 13.88 -1.56
CA ILE A 24 0.16 14.70 -0.35
C ILE A 24 -0.90 15.79 -0.25
N GLN A 25 -1.70 16.00 -1.30
CA GLN A 25 -2.74 17.01 -1.27
C GLN A 25 -3.96 16.48 -0.51
N PRO A 26 -4.56 17.28 0.39
CA PRO A 26 -5.90 17.03 0.88
C PRO A 26 -6.84 17.17 -0.31
N GLY A 27 -7.09 16.08 -1.02
CA GLY A 27 -7.95 16.09 -2.20
C GLY A 27 -9.39 16.47 -1.84
N THR A 28 -10.16 16.92 -2.83
CA THR A 28 -11.61 17.15 -2.70
C THR A 28 -12.44 15.88 -2.44
N VAL A 29 -11.80 14.71 -2.47
CA VAL A 29 -12.39 13.37 -2.27
C VAL A 29 -11.58 12.57 -1.25
N LEU A 30 -10.91 13.24 -0.31
CA LEU A 30 -10.26 12.56 0.80
C LEU A 30 -11.32 12.17 1.82
N ASP A 31 -11.37 10.89 2.20
CA ASP A 31 -12.24 10.41 3.27
C ASP A 31 -11.87 11.12 4.59
N ASP A 32 -12.83 11.85 5.13
CA ASP A 32 -12.73 12.66 6.35
C ASP A 32 -13.53 12.06 7.51
N SER A 33 -14.00 10.82 7.38
CA SER A 33 -14.57 10.07 8.50
C SER A 33 -13.59 9.95 9.67
N CYS A 34 -14.14 9.73 10.86
CA CYS A 34 -13.35 9.53 12.08
C CYS A 34 -12.34 8.38 11.92
N GLU A 35 -12.76 7.29 11.29
CA GLU A 35 -11.97 6.11 11.02
C GLU A 35 -10.79 6.40 10.08
N ALA A 36 -11.03 7.22 9.05
CA ALA A 36 -9.99 7.64 8.12
C ALA A 36 -8.99 8.60 8.79
N ASN A 37 -9.48 9.49 9.65
CA ASN A 37 -8.65 10.44 10.40
C ASN A 37 -7.80 9.76 11.49
N ALA A 38 -8.26 8.63 12.05
CA ALA A 38 -7.46 7.83 12.98
C ALA A 38 -6.20 7.23 12.34
N GLN A 39 -6.14 7.13 11.01
CA GLN A 39 -5.01 6.57 10.27
C GLN A 39 -3.87 7.58 10.04
N GLY A 40 -4.02 8.86 10.41
CA GLY A 40 -2.99 9.88 10.22
C GLY A 40 -3.49 11.17 9.56
N PRO A 41 -2.59 12.15 9.34
CA PRO A 41 -2.97 13.48 8.85
C PRO A 41 -3.69 13.41 7.49
N LEU A 42 -4.36 14.52 7.13
CA LEU A 42 -5.26 14.67 5.97
C LEU A 42 -4.59 14.53 4.58
N ASN A 43 -3.67 13.61 4.39
CA ASN A 43 -3.17 13.22 3.06
C ASN A 43 -2.97 11.71 2.97
N ARG A 44 -3.14 11.16 1.75
CA ARG A 44 -3.14 9.71 1.52
C ARG A 44 -1.76 9.10 1.69
N PHE A 45 -0.71 9.84 1.32
CA PHE A 45 0.67 9.38 1.49
C PHE A 45 1.01 9.07 2.96
N ALA A 46 0.68 9.97 3.89
CA ALA A 46 0.93 9.77 5.31
C ALA A 46 0.10 8.62 5.89
N ARG A 47 -1.18 8.50 5.51
CA ARG A 47 -2.03 7.38 5.93
C ARG A 47 -1.48 6.04 5.45
N GLN A 48 -0.92 5.99 4.24
CA GLN A 48 -0.28 4.78 3.73
C GLN A 48 0.99 4.43 4.52
N GLN A 49 1.82 5.41 4.89
CA GLN A 49 3.00 5.16 5.74
C GLN A 49 2.59 4.57 7.09
N ASN A 50 1.53 5.10 7.71
CA ASN A 50 0.98 4.57 8.96
C ASN A 50 0.40 3.16 8.78
N TYR A 51 -0.23 2.88 7.65
CA TYR A 51 -0.73 1.53 7.33
C TYR A 51 0.40 0.51 7.19
N VAL A 52 1.50 0.87 6.52
CA VAL A 52 2.70 0.01 6.43
C VAL A 52 3.26 -0.26 7.83
N ALA A 53 3.44 0.77 8.66
CA ALA A 53 3.93 0.61 10.01
C ALA A 53 3.02 -0.28 10.88
N HIS A 54 1.71 -0.09 10.76
CA HIS A 54 0.72 -0.93 11.45
C HIS A 54 0.82 -2.39 11.02
N LEU A 55 0.85 -2.68 9.71
CA LEU A 55 0.97 -4.04 9.20
C LEU A 55 2.27 -4.71 9.65
N THR A 56 3.40 -4.00 9.61
CA THR A 56 4.68 -4.53 10.08
C THR A 56 4.64 -4.88 11.56
N SER A 57 3.97 -4.07 12.39
CA SER A 57 3.81 -4.36 13.82
C SER A 57 2.81 -5.48 14.11
N ALA A 58 1.70 -5.54 13.37
CA ALA A 58 0.62 -6.50 13.61
C ALA A 58 0.95 -7.91 13.08
N PHE A 59 1.80 -7.99 12.05
CA PHE A 59 2.16 -9.25 11.38
C PHE A 59 3.68 -9.46 11.37
N PRO A 60 4.32 -9.64 12.54
CA PRO A 60 5.75 -9.90 12.61
C PRO A 60 6.11 -11.15 11.79
N GLY A 61 7.08 -11.02 10.89
CA GLY A 61 7.50 -12.09 9.98
C GLY A 61 6.82 -12.12 8.62
N LYS A 62 5.74 -11.34 8.41
CA LYS A 62 5.18 -11.15 7.06
C LYS A 62 6.14 -10.28 6.24
N PRO A 63 6.57 -10.69 5.03
CA PRO A 63 7.38 -9.83 4.19
C PRO A 63 6.50 -8.73 3.60
N ILE A 64 6.62 -7.51 4.13
CA ILE A 64 5.94 -6.32 3.61
C ILE A 64 7.01 -5.46 2.94
N LYS A 65 6.79 -5.13 1.66
CA LYS A 65 7.71 -4.28 0.89
C LYS A 65 6.97 -3.15 0.23
N THR A 66 7.65 -2.02 0.08
CA THR A 66 7.09 -0.80 -0.46
C THR A 66 7.86 -0.34 -1.68
N ILE A 67 7.18 0.32 -2.61
CA ILE A 67 7.79 0.98 -3.77
C ILE A 67 7.24 2.39 -3.84
N ASN A 68 8.15 3.36 -3.94
CA ASN A 68 7.78 4.74 -4.14
C ASN A 68 7.50 4.96 -5.63
N VAL A 69 6.34 5.55 -5.92
CA VAL A 69 5.96 6.00 -7.25
C VAL A 69 5.92 7.52 -7.23
N ASP A 70 6.92 8.14 -7.83
CA ASP A 70 7.05 9.59 -7.83
C ASP A 70 6.28 10.24 -8.98
N GLY A 71 5.81 11.47 -8.78
CA GLY A 71 5.27 12.32 -9.85
C GLY A 71 3.81 12.08 -10.25
N CYS A 72 3.16 11.00 -9.78
CA CYS A 72 1.79 10.66 -10.22
C CYS A 72 0.66 11.29 -9.37
N LYS A 73 0.93 11.90 -8.21
CA LYS A 73 -0.10 12.48 -7.30
C LYS A 73 -1.29 11.53 -7.03
N HIS A 74 -2.54 11.98 -7.17
CA HIS A 74 -3.73 11.13 -7.08
C HIS A 74 -4.26 10.75 -8.48
N ASP A 75 -3.37 10.24 -9.35
CA ASP A 75 -3.70 9.80 -10.71
C ASP A 75 -3.45 8.29 -10.85
N ALA A 76 -4.54 7.53 -10.94
CA ALA A 76 -4.48 6.08 -11.13
C ALA A 76 -3.88 5.69 -12.48
N ALA A 77 -4.15 6.42 -13.57
CA ALA A 77 -3.60 6.12 -14.87
C ALA A 77 -2.09 6.29 -14.86
N CYS A 78 -1.57 7.39 -14.33
CA CYS A 78 -0.12 7.57 -14.16
C CYS A 78 0.48 6.46 -13.28
N PHE A 79 -0.16 6.15 -12.15
CA PHE A 79 0.34 5.19 -11.18
C PHE A 79 0.43 3.76 -11.73
N TYR A 80 -0.62 3.26 -12.39
CA TYR A 80 -0.66 1.88 -12.91
C TYR A 80 0.11 1.69 -14.22
N HIS A 81 0.45 2.78 -14.94
CA HIS A 81 1.38 2.72 -16.07
C HIS A 81 2.85 2.86 -15.65
N ASN A 82 3.14 3.09 -14.36
CA ASN A 82 4.52 3.10 -13.88
C ASN A 82 5.14 1.69 -14.01
N SER A 83 6.30 1.61 -14.64
CA SER A 83 6.97 0.33 -14.94
C SER A 83 7.31 -0.48 -13.68
N ALA A 84 7.65 0.18 -12.57
CA ALA A 84 7.92 -0.50 -11.30
C ALA A 84 6.64 -1.13 -10.74
N VAL A 85 5.49 -0.45 -10.85
CA VAL A 85 4.18 -0.99 -10.44
C VAL A 85 3.76 -2.15 -11.35
N GLN A 86 3.94 -2.02 -12.67
CA GLN A 86 3.64 -3.10 -13.61
C GLN A 86 4.50 -4.34 -13.36
N ALA A 87 5.79 -4.16 -13.05
CA ALA A 87 6.69 -5.27 -12.72
C ALA A 87 6.20 -6.07 -11.50
N LEU A 88 5.51 -5.44 -10.54
CA LEU A 88 4.91 -6.15 -9.39
C LEU A 88 3.69 -6.97 -9.80
N ILE A 89 2.81 -6.40 -10.62
CA ILE A 89 1.57 -7.05 -11.08
C ILE A 89 1.90 -8.31 -11.91
N LEU A 90 2.98 -8.27 -12.68
CA LEU A 90 3.40 -9.40 -13.53
C LEU A 90 4.14 -10.50 -12.77
N GLN A 91 4.52 -10.27 -11.50
CA GLN A 91 5.20 -11.25 -10.65
C GLN A 91 4.23 -12.06 -9.76
N THR A 92 2.95 -11.71 -9.76
CA THR A 92 1.90 -12.40 -8.99
C THR A 92 1.15 -13.42 -9.82
#